data_AF-A0A093ZLH2-F1
#
_entry.id   AF-A0A093ZLH2-F1
#
_cell.length_a   1.000
_cell.length_b   1.000
_cell.length_c   1.000
_cell.angle_alpha   90.00
_cell.angle_beta   90.00
_cell.angle_gamma   90.00
#
_symmetry.space_group_name_H-M   'P 1'
#
loop_
_entity.id
_entity.type
_entity.pdbx_description
1 polymer ?
#
loop_
_entity_poly.entity_id
_entity_poly.type
_entity_poly.pdbx_seq_one_letter_code
_entity_poly.pdbx_strand_id
1 'polypeptide(L)'
;MSAKKRMSSNVARGDETTPEDPAKIKADKEREAKEQMSAATWNVTALKMLNGGRLIAAPVAKKLARLSRMGPSANGAPRDRARILDLGGQATCDWAWHCATEYPNTKVYTATTRSQRQLSNSNIHGPANHRQVTVNKLTSLPFKDDQFDLISARNLAHILKSCSENGEDEYDACLAECMRILKPGGYLEFNLLDSDIMNAGPLGQAKSVEFGFSLKTRG
;
A
#
# COMPACT_ATOMS: atom_id res chain seq x y z
N MET A 1 18.18 -56.85 -25.96
CA MET A 1 18.75 -56.57 -27.30
C MET A 1 17.62 -56.80 -28.31
N SER A 2 17.25 -55.95 -29.27
CA SER A 2 17.87 -54.80 -29.91
C SER A 2 16.77 -53.92 -30.52
N ALA A 3 17.09 -52.64 -30.67
CA ALA A 3 16.35 -51.62 -31.39
C ALA A 3 15.96 -52.02 -32.82
N LYS A 4 14.79 -51.55 -33.29
CA LYS A 4 14.71 -50.59 -34.40
C LYS A 4 13.25 -50.29 -34.79
N LYS A 5 13.00 -48.99 -34.99
CA LYS A 5 12.03 -48.41 -35.92
C LYS A 5 10.57 -48.34 -35.44
N ARG A 6 10.30 -47.43 -34.51
CA ARG A 6 9.11 -46.60 -34.59
C ARG A 6 9.57 -45.15 -34.78
N MET A 7 9.67 -44.75 -36.04
CA MET A 7 9.69 -43.33 -36.39
C MET A 7 8.31 -42.78 -36.03
N SER A 8 8.20 -42.15 -34.87
CA SER A 8 7.12 -41.21 -34.63
C SER A 8 7.66 -39.85 -35.07
N SER A 9 7.14 -39.39 -36.18
CA SER A 9 7.33 -38.06 -36.75
C SER A 9 7.30 -36.99 -35.66
N ASN A 10 8.45 -36.39 -35.39
CA ASN A 10 8.53 -35.04 -34.88
C ASN A 10 7.92 -34.14 -35.95
N VAL A 11 6.60 -33.93 -35.89
CA VAL A 11 5.99 -32.76 -36.51
C VAL A 11 6.43 -31.61 -35.63
N ALA A 12 7.57 -31.01 -36.01
CA ALA A 12 7.83 -29.62 -35.69
C ALA A 12 6.65 -28.83 -36.25
N ARG A 13 5.61 -28.63 -35.43
CA ARG A 13 4.75 -27.47 -35.57
C ARG A 13 5.72 -26.32 -35.36
N GLY A 14 6.20 -25.75 -36.46
CA GLY A 14 6.63 -24.37 -36.42
C GLY A 14 5.42 -23.61 -35.93
N ASP A 15 5.42 -23.27 -34.64
CA ASP A 15 4.63 -22.14 -34.18
C ASP A 15 5.18 -20.97 -34.98
N GLU A 16 4.56 -20.69 -36.13
CA GLU A 16 4.61 -19.37 -36.70
C GLU A 16 3.98 -18.47 -35.63
N THR A 17 4.83 -17.94 -34.75
CA THR A 17 4.51 -16.74 -34.02
C THR A 17 4.32 -15.67 -35.08
N THR A 18 3.09 -15.53 -35.57
CA THR A 18 2.70 -14.36 -36.36
C THR A 18 3.16 -13.16 -35.55
N PRO A 19 3.93 -12.22 -36.12
CA PRO A 19 4.35 -11.03 -35.39
C PRO A 19 3.10 -10.36 -34.84
N GLU A 20 2.92 -10.44 -33.53
CA GLU A 20 1.76 -9.83 -32.90
C GLU A 20 1.76 -8.35 -33.27
N ASP A 21 0.62 -7.86 -33.75
CA ASP A 21 0.47 -6.47 -34.14
C ASP A 21 0.93 -5.57 -32.98
N PRO A 22 1.99 -4.75 -33.17
CA PRO A 22 2.52 -3.92 -32.09
C PRO A 22 1.48 -2.94 -31.54
N ALA A 23 0.50 -2.53 -32.35
CA ALA A 23 -0.61 -1.71 -31.89
C ALA A 23 -1.53 -2.49 -30.93
N LYS A 24 -1.79 -3.76 -31.24
CA LYS A 24 -2.57 -4.66 -30.37
C LYS A 24 -1.85 -4.93 -29.05
N ILE A 25 -0.54 -5.23 -29.08
CA ILE A 25 0.26 -5.42 -27.86
C ILE A 25 0.20 -4.18 -26.98
N LYS A 26 0.34 -2.99 -27.57
CA LYS A 26 0.25 -1.73 -26.84
C LYS A 26 -1.12 -1.55 -26.21
N ALA A 27 -2.20 -1.76 -26.96
CA ALA A 27 -3.57 -1.63 -26.47
C ALA A 27 -3.88 -2.62 -25.34
N ASP A 28 -3.44 -3.87 -25.46
CA ASP A 28 -3.62 -4.88 -24.43
C ASP A 28 -2.85 -4.52 -23.15
N LYS A 29 -1.61 -4.02 -23.25
CA LYS A 29 -0.84 -3.50 -22.11
C LYS A 29 -1.52 -2.31 -21.44
N GLU A 30 -2.06 -1.37 -22.22
CA GLU A 30 -2.80 -0.22 -21.68
C GLU A 30 -4.08 -0.66 -20.94
N ARG A 31 -4.80 -1.65 -21.49
CA ARG A 31 -5.98 -2.23 -20.83
C ARG A 31 -5.60 -2.91 -19.52
N GLU A 32 -4.59 -3.76 -19.52
CA GLU A 32 -4.12 -4.47 -18.33
C GLU A 32 -3.68 -3.49 -17.24
N ALA A 33 -2.91 -2.45 -17.60
CA ALA A 33 -2.51 -1.41 -16.66
C ALA A 33 -3.72 -0.68 -16.06
N LYS A 34 -4.72 -0.34 -16.88
CA LYS A 34 -5.95 0.31 -16.40
C LYS A 34 -6.73 -0.58 -15.44
N GLU A 35 -6.84 -1.87 -15.74
CA GLU A 35 -7.53 -2.85 -14.88
C GLU A 35 -6.80 -2.99 -13.54
N GLN A 36 -5.48 -3.12 -13.54
CA GLN A 36 -4.65 -3.20 -12.33
C GLN A 36 -4.77 -1.95 -11.45
N MET A 37 -4.92 -0.76 -12.05
CA MET A 37 -5.00 0.51 -11.32
C MET A 37 -6.41 0.88 -10.85
N SER A 38 -7.45 0.24 -11.38
CA SER A 38 -8.85 0.64 -11.20
C SER A 38 -9.27 0.67 -9.73
N ALA A 39 -9.02 -0.42 -8.99
CA ALA A 39 -9.44 -0.55 -7.59
C ALA A 39 -8.75 0.48 -6.68
N ALA A 40 -7.43 0.64 -6.82
CA ALA A 40 -6.66 1.63 -6.06
C ALA A 40 -7.11 3.06 -6.39
N THR A 41 -7.33 3.36 -7.67
CA THR A 41 -7.83 4.68 -8.11
C THR A 41 -9.21 4.98 -7.52
N TRP A 42 -10.11 3.99 -7.51
CA TRP A 42 -11.44 4.13 -6.92
C TRP A 42 -11.34 4.40 -5.42
N ASN A 43 -10.54 3.63 -4.69
CA ASN A 43 -10.33 3.82 -3.25
C ASN A 43 -9.80 5.22 -2.95
N VAL A 44 -8.75 5.66 -3.64
CA VAL A 44 -8.18 7.00 -3.48
C VAL A 44 -9.21 8.09 -3.77
N THR A 45 -10.02 7.93 -4.81
CA THR A 45 -11.04 8.92 -5.19
C THR A 45 -12.15 8.98 -4.14
N ALA A 46 -12.60 7.84 -3.63
CA ALA A 46 -13.57 7.77 -2.54
C ALA A 46 -13.05 8.42 -1.26
N LEU A 47 -11.79 8.13 -0.89
CA LEU A 47 -11.15 8.75 0.28
C LEU A 47 -11.05 10.27 0.12
N LYS A 48 -10.69 10.75 -1.08
CA LYS A 48 -10.69 12.19 -1.39
C LYS A 48 -12.06 12.80 -1.20
N MET A 49 -13.11 12.16 -1.71
CA MET A 49 -14.49 12.63 -1.56
C MET A 49 -14.88 12.76 -0.08
N LEU A 50 -14.59 11.74 0.74
CA LEU A 50 -14.87 11.75 2.18
C LEU A 50 -14.10 12.87 2.92
N ASN A 51 -12.90 13.20 2.46
CA ASN A 51 -12.04 14.23 3.03
C ASN A 51 -12.27 15.65 2.45
N GLY A 52 -13.39 15.87 1.75
CA GLY A 52 -13.72 17.17 1.14
C GLY A 52 -12.80 17.54 -0.02
N GLY A 53 -12.41 16.56 -0.83
CA GLY A 53 -11.57 16.69 -2.02
C GLY A 53 -10.07 16.48 -1.81
N ARG A 54 -9.61 16.24 -0.57
CA ARG A 54 -8.18 16.09 -0.24
C ARG A 54 -7.80 14.64 0.02
N LEU A 55 -6.59 14.25 -0.35
CA LEU A 55 -6.13 12.89 -0.06
C LEU A 55 -6.01 12.61 1.44
N ILE A 56 -5.54 13.61 2.18
CA ILE A 56 -5.27 13.59 3.62
C ILE A 56 -6.23 14.59 4.29
N ALA A 57 -6.73 14.27 5.48
CA ALA A 57 -7.63 15.16 6.20
C ALA A 57 -6.91 16.43 6.72
N ALA A 58 -7.69 17.49 6.95
CA ALA A 58 -7.17 18.65 7.69
C ALA A 58 -7.05 18.31 9.19
N PRO A 59 -6.05 18.83 9.92
CA PRO A 59 -5.11 19.90 9.54
C PRO A 59 -3.84 19.44 8.80
N VAL A 60 -3.60 18.13 8.71
CA VAL A 60 -2.33 17.55 8.23
C VAL A 60 -2.04 17.96 6.78
N ALA A 61 -3.04 17.87 5.91
CA ALA A 61 -2.90 18.27 4.51
C ALA A 61 -2.43 19.73 4.34
N LYS A 62 -2.90 20.66 5.21
CA LYS A 62 -2.46 22.07 5.17
C LYS A 62 -1.00 22.22 5.57
N LYS A 63 -0.56 21.49 6.60
CA LYS A 63 0.84 21.46 7.07
C LYS A 63 1.75 20.92 5.98
N LEU A 64 1.40 19.78 5.38
CA LEU A 64 2.17 19.14 4.30
C LEU A 64 2.20 20.00 3.04
N ALA A 65 1.07 20.61 2.63
CA ALA A 65 1.03 21.50 1.48
C ALA A 65 1.95 22.71 1.66
N ARG A 66 1.99 23.30 2.87
CA ARG A 66 2.92 24.39 3.18
C ARG A 66 4.38 23.94 3.05
N LEU A 67 4.73 22.81 3.66
CA LEU A 67 6.09 22.27 3.60
C LEU A 67 6.49 21.88 2.17
N SER A 68 5.56 21.34 1.39
CA SER A 68 5.80 20.94 0.00
C SER A 68 5.93 22.13 -0.96
N ARG A 69 5.45 23.33 -0.61
CA ARG A 69 5.67 24.54 -1.43
C ARG A 69 7.00 25.23 -1.13
N MET A 70 7.67 24.85 -0.05
CA MET A 70 8.94 25.45 0.33
C MET A 70 10.04 24.94 -0.60
N GLY A 71 10.55 25.84 -1.44
CA GLY A 71 11.75 25.59 -2.25
C GLY A 71 13.03 25.52 -1.41
N PRO A 72 14.21 25.52 -2.05
CA PRO A 72 15.50 25.57 -1.37
C PRO A 72 15.56 26.70 -0.34
N SER A 73 16.41 26.53 0.67
CA SER A 73 16.66 27.59 1.65
C SER A 73 17.26 28.84 0.97
N ALA A 74 17.20 30.00 1.64
CA ALA A 74 17.69 31.27 1.10
C ALA A 74 19.17 31.23 0.69
N ASN A 75 19.94 30.30 1.26
CA ASN A 75 21.34 30.02 0.94
C ASN A 75 21.53 28.93 -0.12
N GLY A 76 20.48 28.53 -0.85
CA GLY A 76 20.51 27.46 -1.85
C GLY A 76 20.59 26.04 -1.29
N ALA A 77 20.71 25.87 0.04
CA ALA A 77 20.79 24.55 0.66
C ALA A 77 19.45 23.79 0.56
N PRO A 78 19.47 22.46 0.31
CA PRO A 78 18.25 21.66 0.37
C PRO A 78 17.62 21.73 1.76
N ARG A 79 16.33 22.05 1.84
CA ARG A 79 15.60 21.99 3.11
C ARG A 79 15.33 20.54 3.50
N ASP A 80 15.22 20.27 4.81
CA ASP A 80 14.70 18.97 5.25
C ASP A 80 13.26 18.84 4.77
N ARG A 81 13.03 17.83 3.94
CA ARG A 81 11.73 17.55 3.34
C ARG A 81 10.87 16.78 4.33
N ALA A 82 9.57 17.10 4.37
CA ALA A 82 8.62 16.32 5.14
C ALA A 82 8.64 14.86 4.68
N ARG A 83 8.59 13.93 5.63
CA ARG A 83 8.61 12.48 5.37
C ARG A 83 7.23 11.90 5.65
N ILE A 84 6.69 11.16 4.69
CA ILE A 84 5.37 10.53 4.77
C ILE A 84 5.55 9.02 4.58
N LEU A 85 4.96 8.22 5.46
CA LEU A 85 4.97 6.76 5.39
C LEU A 85 3.57 6.24 5.08
N ASP A 86 3.47 5.33 4.11
CA ASP A 86 2.33 4.49 3.83
C ASP A 86 2.66 3.06 4.30
N LEU A 87 2.15 2.70 5.47
CA LEU A 87 2.47 1.45 6.17
C LEU A 87 1.47 0.36 5.79
N GLY A 88 1.97 -0.74 5.22
CA GLY A 88 1.12 -1.84 4.73
C GLY A 88 0.29 -1.47 3.49
N GLY A 89 0.62 -0.37 2.82
CA GLY A 89 -0.01 0.06 1.57
C GLY A 89 0.41 -0.78 0.36
N GLN A 90 -0.27 -0.58 -0.78
CA GLN A 90 0.17 -1.18 -2.03
C GLN A 90 1.33 -0.36 -2.62
N ALA A 91 2.37 -1.05 -3.06
CA ALA A 91 3.63 -0.41 -3.44
C ALA A 91 3.56 0.37 -4.76
N THR A 92 2.60 0.01 -5.63
CA THR A 92 2.50 0.46 -7.02
C THR A 92 1.11 1.00 -7.31
N CYS A 93 1.05 2.18 -7.95
CA CYS A 93 -0.20 2.82 -8.40
C CYS A 93 -1.28 3.03 -7.33
N ASP A 94 -0.90 3.21 -6.07
CA ASP A 94 -1.82 3.36 -4.95
C ASP A 94 -1.68 4.75 -4.28
N TRP A 95 -2.32 4.92 -3.13
CA TRP A 95 -2.35 6.13 -2.31
C TRP A 95 -1.01 6.85 -2.20
N ALA A 96 0.10 6.14 -1.96
CA ALA A 96 1.41 6.77 -1.81
C ALA A 96 1.86 7.52 -3.08
N TRP A 97 1.48 7.06 -4.27
CA TRP A 97 1.79 7.75 -5.54
C TRP A 97 0.96 9.02 -5.71
N HIS A 98 -0.32 8.97 -5.33
CA HIS A 98 -1.15 10.16 -5.30
C HIS A 98 -0.63 11.18 -4.29
N CYS A 99 -0.18 10.72 -3.11
CA CYS A 99 0.44 11.55 -2.09
C CYS A 99 1.73 12.20 -2.62
N ALA A 100 2.61 11.41 -3.22
CA ALA A 100 3.86 11.89 -3.80
C ALA A 100 3.64 12.92 -4.91
N THR A 101 2.58 12.76 -5.71
CA THR A 101 2.18 13.71 -6.76
C THR A 101 1.59 15.00 -6.18
N GLU A 102 0.77 14.92 -5.13
CA GLU A 102 0.16 16.07 -4.46
C GLU A 102 1.18 16.89 -3.66
N TYR A 103 2.22 16.24 -3.14
CA TYR A 103 3.27 16.86 -2.32
C TYR A 103 4.68 16.62 -2.90
N PRO A 104 5.04 17.26 -4.05
CA PRO A 104 6.27 16.94 -4.80
C PRO A 104 7.58 17.19 -4.03
N ASN A 105 7.60 18.13 -3.07
CA ASN A 105 8.80 18.42 -2.26
C ASN A 105 8.81 17.67 -0.91
N THR A 106 8.24 16.48 -0.88
CA THR A 106 8.30 15.57 0.28
C THR A 106 9.17 14.35 -0.02
N LYS A 107 9.31 13.44 0.95
CA LYS A 107 9.83 12.09 0.75
C LYS A 107 8.74 11.11 1.17
N VAL A 108 8.17 10.38 0.23
CA VAL A 108 7.10 9.42 0.48
C VAL A 108 7.67 8.01 0.46
N TYR A 109 7.26 7.20 1.43
CA TYR A 109 7.71 5.82 1.57
C TYR A 109 6.48 4.91 1.60
N THR A 110 6.57 3.73 0.99
CA THR A 110 5.64 2.63 1.27
C THR A 110 6.42 1.50 1.91
N ALA A 111 6.01 1.07 3.10
CA ALA A 111 6.61 -0.06 3.80
C ALA A 111 5.70 -1.29 3.70
N THR A 112 6.20 -2.37 3.10
CA THR A 112 5.47 -3.64 2.94
C THR A 112 6.26 -4.82 3.47
N THR A 113 5.58 -5.88 3.87
CA THR A 113 6.25 -7.15 4.17
C THR A 113 6.71 -7.84 2.88
N ARG A 114 7.60 -8.83 2.99
CA ARG A 114 8.05 -9.60 1.82
C ARG A 114 6.90 -10.28 1.09
N SER A 115 5.93 -10.83 1.81
CA SER A 115 4.76 -11.50 1.23
C SER A 115 3.90 -10.53 0.42
N GLN A 116 3.64 -9.34 0.97
CA GLN A 116 2.91 -8.29 0.25
C GLN A 116 3.64 -7.80 -0.99
N ARG A 117 4.97 -7.67 -0.94
CA ARG A 117 5.75 -7.22 -2.10
C ARG A 117 5.67 -8.20 -3.27
N GLN A 118 5.58 -9.51 -3.02
CA GLN A 118 5.44 -10.50 -4.11
C GLN A 118 4.15 -10.33 -4.91
N LEU A 119 3.12 -9.72 -4.31
CA LEU A 119 1.85 -9.42 -4.98
C LEU A 119 1.91 -8.15 -5.83
N SER A 120 3.00 -7.38 -5.77
CA SER A 120 3.18 -6.12 -6.49
C SER A 120 4.15 -6.25 -7.67
N ASN A 121 3.83 -5.60 -8.78
CA ASN A 121 4.73 -5.53 -9.92
C ASN A 121 5.87 -4.53 -9.64
N SER A 122 7.06 -5.06 -9.32
CA SER A 122 8.24 -4.26 -8.95
C SER A 122 8.89 -3.55 -10.14
N ASN A 123 8.50 -3.85 -11.37
CA ASN A 123 9.07 -3.24 -12.58
C ASN A 123 8.43 -1.89 -12.93
N ILE A 124 7.40 -1.46 -12.19
CA ILE A 124 6.71 -0.20 -12.44
C ILE A 124 7.34 0.89 -11.56
N HIS A 125 7.87 1.93 -12.22
CA HIS A 125 8.47 3.07 -11.55
C HIS A 125 7.42 4.09 -11.11
N GLY A 126 7.48 4.47 -9.84
CA GLY A 126 6.62 5.51 -9.26
C GLY A 126 7.19 6.92 -9.36
N PRO A 127 6.53 7.90 -8.73
CA PRO A 127 7.00 9.28 -8.63
C PRO A 127 8.43 9.38 -8.07
N ALA A 128 9.22 10.36 -8.52
CA ALA A 128 10.64 10.49 -8.17
C ALA A 128 10.91 10.71 -6.66
N ASN A 129 9.90 11.15 -5.90
CA ASN A 129 9.93 11.34 -4.46
C ASN A 129 9.35 10.16 -3.66
N HIS A 130 8.94 9.07 -4.30
CA HIS A 130 8.44 7.85 -3.67
C HIS A 130 9.54 6.77 -3.56
N ARG A 131 9.53 6.01 -2.46
CA ARG A 131 10.45 4.88 -2.22
C ARG A 131 9.70 3.71 -1.61
N GLN A 132 9.96 2.52 -2.12
CA GLN A 132 9.47 1.28 -1.52
C GLN A 132 10.50 0.75 -0.53
N VAL A 133 10.05 0.34 0.66
CA VAL A 133 10.86 -0.29 1.70
C VAL A 133 10.21 -1.61 2.03
N THR A 134 11.00 -2.67 2.08
CA THR A 134 10.47 -3.97 2.48
C THR A 134 11.07 -4.39 3.79
N VAL A 135 10.17 -4.81 4.67
CA VAL A 135 10.48 -5.17 6.04
C VAL A 135 10.11 -6.63 6.28
N ASN A 136 10.66 -7.20 7.35
CA ASN A 136 10.28 -8.56 7.76
C ASN A 136 8.93 -8.54 8.48
N LYS A 137 8.72 -7.56 9.38
CA LYS A 137 7.50 -7.35 10.17
C LYS A 137 7.19 -5.86 10.27
N LEU A 138 5.91 -5.49 10.38
CA LEU A 138 5.50 -4.09 10.54
C LEU A 138 5.72 -3.56 11.96
N THR A 139 5.96 -4.47 12.93
CA THR A 139 6.27 -4.17 14.33
C THR A 139 7.74 -3.79 14.56
N SER A 140 8.58 -3.78 13.52
CA SER A 140 9.97 -3.35 13.59
C SER A 140 10.44 -2.83 12.24
N LEU A 141 10.54 -1.52 12.13
CA LEU A 141 10.80 -0.78 10.91
C LEU A 141 12.24 -0.23 10.91
N PRO A 142 12.93 -0.23 9.75
CA PRO A 142 14.33 0.20 9.62
C PRO A 142 14.43 1.74 9.53
N PHE A 143 13.71 2.42 10.40
CA PHE A 143 13.61 3.88 10.45
C PHE A 143 14.11 4.39 11.81
N LYS A 144 14.67 5.60 11.79
CA LYS A 144 15.12 6.27 13.01
C LYS A 144 13.91 6.73 13.82
N ASP A 145 14.11 6.94 15.10
CA ASP A 145 13.16 7.64 15.96
C ASP A 145 12.86 9.02 15.37
N ASP A 146 11.63 9.51 15.56
CA ASP A 146 11.20 10.85 15.16
C ASP A 146 11.50 11.19 13.68
N GLN A 147 11.30 10.23 12.77
CA GLN A 147 11.65 10.41 11.37
C GLN A 147 10.50 10.96 10.52
N PHE A 148 9.25 10.58 10.80
CA PHE A 148 8.10 10.84 9.93
C PHE A 148 7.20 11.96 10.45
N ASP A 149 6.72 12.78 9.52
CA ASP A 149 5.75 13.85 9.78
C ASP A 149 4.29 13.34 9.70
N LEU A 150 4.08 12.29 8.89
CA LEU A 150 2.81 11.57 8.75
C LEU A 150 3.08 10.08 8.54
N ILE A 151 2.33 9.23 9.25
CA ILE A 151 2.22 7.80 9.00
C ILE A 151 0.76 7.50 8.67
N SER A 152 0.53 6.87 7.53
CA SER A 152 -0.76 6.35 7.07
C SER A 152 -0.73 4.83 7.17
N ALA A 153 -1.54 4.27 8.04
CA ALA A 153 -1.61 2.84 8.35
C ALA A 153 -3.05 2.32 8.17
N ARG A 154 -3.62 2.52 6.98
CA ARG A 154 -5.04 2.23 6.67
C ARG A 154 -5.37 0.74 6.55
N ASN A 155 -4.38 -0.09 6.28
CA ASN A 155 -4.57 -1.49 5.92
C ASN A 155 -4.18 -2.46 7.05
N LEU A 156 -3.83 -1.96 8.25
CA LEU A 156 -3.34 -2.80 9.35
C LEU A 156 -4.33 -3.90 9.73
N ALA A 157 -5.64 -3.58 9.68
CA ALA A 157 -6.76 -4.51 9.89
C ALA A 157 -6.66 -5.83 9.10
N HIS A 158 -6.06 -5.78 7.91
CA HIS A 158 -5.95 -6.92 7.00
C HIS A 158 -4.59 -7.61 7.05
N ILE A 159 -3.64 -7.08 7.82
CA ILE A 159 -2.24 -7.50 7.82
C ILE A 159 -1.84 -8.06 9.18
N LEU A 160 -2.26 -7.41 10.27
CA LEU A 160 -1.84 -7.72 11.63
C LEU A 160 -2.81 -8.66 12.31
N LYS A 161 -2.28 -9.51 13.17
CA LYS A 161 -3.03 -10.45 14.02
C LYS A 161 -3.04 -9.96 15.46
N SER A 162 -4.22 -10.01 16.10
CA SER A 162 -4.35 -9.71 17.54
C SER A 162 -3.73 -10.78 18.43
N CYS A 163 -3.63 -12.01 17.92
CA CYS A 163 -2.87 -13.10 18.55
C CYS A 163 -1.96 -13.74 17.50
N SER A 164 -0.67 -13.37 17.49
CA SER A 164 0.31 -14.07 16.66
C SER A 164 0.57 -15.48 17.19
N GLU A 165 1.27 -16.32 16.39
CA GLU A 165 1.67 -17.68 16.80
C GLU A 165 2.51 -17.70 18.08
N ASN A 166 3.14 -16.57 18.42
CA ASN A 166 3.95 -16.39 19.62
C ASN A 166 3.18 -15.75 20.79
N GLY A 167 1.88 -15.47 20.62
CA GLY A 167 1.03 -14.81 21.63
C GLY A 167 1.24 -13.30 21.74
N GLU A 168 2.03 -12.68 20.84
CA GLU A 168 2.19 -11.22 20.78
C GLU A 168 1.01 -10.58 20.05
N ASP A 169 0.51 -9.46 20.59
CA ASP A 169 -0.42 -8.56 19.90
C ASP A 169 0.36 -7.70 18.90
N GLU A 170 0.19 -7.99 17.61
CA GLU A 170 0.89 -7.27 16.56
C GLU A 170 0.37 -5.85 16.37
N TYR A 171 -0.87 -5.54 16.78
CA TYR A 171 -1.41 -4.18 16.69
C TYR A 171 -0.70 -3.26 17.66
N ASP A 172 -0.65 -3.61 18.94
CA ASP A 172 0.00 -2.80 19.96
C ASP A 172 1.48 -2.61 19.64
N ALA A 173 2.17 -3.68 19.23
CA ALA A 173 3.57 -3.60 18.83
C ALA A 173 3.77 -2.72 17.57
N CYS A 174 2.88 -2.81 16.58
CA CYS A 174 2.96 -1.99 15.37
C CYS A 174 2.64 -0.52 15.63
N LEU A 175 1.67 -0.23 16.49
CA LEU A 175 1.33 1.13 16.90
C LEU A 175 2.46 1.74 17.73
N ALA A 176 3.04 1.00 18.67
CA ALA A 176 4.22 1.43 19.42
C ALA A 176 5.39 1.76 18.47
N GLU A 177 5.60 0.92 17.46
CA GLU A 177 6.63 1.16 16.45
C GLU A 177 6.32 2.39 15.57
N CYS A 178 5.05 2.60 15.20
CA CYS A 178 4.63 3.83 14.52
C CYS A 178 4.94 5.06 15.38
N MET A 179 4.61 5.00 16.68
CA MET A 179 4.86 6.11 17.60
C MET A 179 6.36 6.39 17.78
N ARG A 180 7.21 5.37 17.79
CA ARG A 180 8.69 5.54 17.85
C ARG A 180 9.22 6.34 16.67
N ILE A 181 8.77 6.03 15.46
CA ILE A 181 9.29 6.65 14.23
C ILE A 181 8.55 7.94 13.85
N LEU A 182 7.46 8.26 14.54
CA LEU A 182 6.69 9.48 14.33
C LEU A 182 7.32 10.63 15.11
N LYS A 183 7.57 11.76 14.45
CA LYS A 183 8.06 12.97 15.11
C LYS A 183 7.11 13.43 16.21
N PRO A 184 7.60 14.12 17.26
CA PRO A 184 6.74 14.87 18.16
C PRO A 184 5.90 15.89 17.36
N GLY A 185 4.57 15.83 17.50
CA GLY A 185 3.64 16.64 16.70
C GLY A 185 3.47 16.18 15.23
N GLY A 186 3.94 14.98 14.90
CA GLY A 186 3.55 14.24 13.71
C GLY A 186 2.14 13.67 13.84
N TYR A 187 1.61 13.13 12.74
CA TYR A 187 0.27 12.55 12.70
C TYR A 187 0.30 11.08 12.30
N LEU A 188 -0.52 10.27 12.98
CA LEU A 188 -0.81 8.89 12.62
C LEU A 188 -2.27 8.82 12.16
N GLU A 189 -2.48 8.50 10.88
CA GLU A 189 -3.79 8.16 10.32
C GLU A 189 -3.88 6.65 10.19
N PHE A 190 -4.83 6.01 10.87
CA PHE A 190 -5.05 4.57 10.78
C PHE A 190 -6.54 4.26 10.83
N ASN A 191 -6.91 3.11 10.28
CA ASN A 191 -8.29 2.64 10.32
C ASN A 191 -8.44 1.55 11.35
N LEU A 192 -9.52 1.61 12.11
CA LEU A 192 -9.98 0.53 12.97
C LEU A 192 -11.13 -0.18 12.27
N LEU A 193 -11.08 -1.51 12.30
CA LEU A 193 -12.18 -2.36 11.87
C LEU A 193 -12.70 -3.09 13.10
N ASP A 194 -14.00 -2.99 13.34
CA ASP A 194 -14.68 -3.71 14.41
C ASP A 194 -15.68 -4.70 13.81
N SER A 195 -15.95 -5.79 14.53
CA SER A 195 -17.03 -6.72 14.22
C SER A 195 -18.41 -6.15 14.53
N ASP A 196 -18.49 -5.13 15.38
CA ASP A 196 -19.75 -4.51 15.77
C ASP A 196 -20.25 -3.52 14.71
N ILE A 197 -21.48 -3.75 14.23
CA ILE A 197 -22.17 -2.81 13.34
C ILE A 197 -22.80 -1.71 14.19
N MET A 198 -22.35 -0.47 13.97
CA MET A 198 -22.93 0.70 14.64
C MET A 198 -24.36 0.95 14.16
N ASN A 199 -25.29 1.20 15.09
CA ASN A 199 -26.70 1.51 14.82
C ASN A 199 -27.46 0.42 14.04
N ALA A 200 -27.14 -0.86 14.24
CA ALA A 200 -27.60 -1.95 13.40
C ALA A 200 -29.05 -2.44 13.66
N GLY A 201 -29.69 -1.95 14.72
CA GLY A 201 -30.95 -2.49 15.22
C GLY A 201 -30.84 -3.96 15.69
N PRO A 202 -31.94 -4.58 16.14
CA PRO A 202 -31.87 -5.91 16.77
C PRO A 202 -31.28 -7.01 15.87
N LEU A 203 -31.64 -7.02 14.59
CA LEU A 203 -31.17 -8.04 13.64
C LEU A 203 -29.69 -7.85 13.28
N GLY A 204 -29.27 -6.61 13.02
CA GLY A 204 -27.88 -6.31 12.69
C GLY A 204 -26.95 -6.53 13.90
N GLN A 205 -27.44 -6.29 15.11
CA GLN A 205 -26.70 -6.59 16.34
C GLN A 205 -26.53 -8.11 16.53
N ALA A 206 -27.59 -8.90 16.32
CA ALA A 206 -27.48 -10.37 16.36
C ALA A 206 -26.47 -10.89 15.33
N LYS A 207 -26.44 -10.31 14.12
CA LYS A 207 -25.46 -10.66 13.09
C LYS A 207 -24.03 -10.23 13.43
N SER A 208 -23.86 -9.08 14.09
CA SER A 208 -22.56 -8.62 14.58
C SER A 208 -21.97 -9.60 15.60
N VAL A 209 -22.80 -10.09 16.53
CA VAL A 209 -22.38 -11.09 17.52
C VAL A 209 -21.96 -12.41 16.85
N GLU A 210 -22.76 -12.89 15.90
CA GLU A 210 -22.44 -14.11 15.11
C GLU A 210 -21.12 -13.95 14.34
N PHE A 211 -20.93 -12.79 13.70
CA PHE A 211 -19.73 -12.46 12.95
C PHE A 211 -18.51 -12.34 13.87
N GLY A 212 -18.61 -11.62 14.99
CA GLY A 212 -17.53 -11.46 15.96
C GLY A 212 -17.12 -12.79 16.60
N PHE A 213 -18.08 -13.66 16.91
CA PHE A 213 -17.78 -15.03 17.36
C PHE A 213 -17.06 -15.85 16.28
N SER A 214 -17.51 -15.74 15.02
CA SER A 214 -16.89 -16.42 13.88
C SER A 214 -15.47 -15.91 13.59
N LEU A 215 -15.20 -14.62 13.78
CA LEU A 215 -13.86 -14.05 13.65
C LEU A 215 -12.94 -14.59 14.74
N LYS A 216 -13.34 -14.53 16.01
CA LYS A 216 -12.54 -15.03 17.15
C LYS A 216 -12.20 -16.53 17.03
N THR A 217 -13.08 -17.31 16.42
CA THR A 217 -12.85 -18.75 16.22
C THR A 217 -11.96 -19.07 15.01
N ARG A 218 -11.79 -18.13 14.07
CA ARG A 218 -10.98 -18.31 12.85
C ARG A 218 -9.59 -17.67 12.92
N GLY A 219 -9.31 -16.88 13.96
CA GLY A 219 -8.01 -16.24 14.22
C GLY A 219 -8.06 -14.76 13.97
#